data_AF-A0A6G0PYN3-F1
#
_entry.id   AF-A0A6G0PYN3-F1
#
_cell.length_a   1.000
_cell.length_b   1.000
_cell.length_c   1.000
_cell.angle_alpha   90.00
_cell.angle_beta   90.00
_cell.angle_gamma   90.00
#
_symmetry.space_group_name_H-M   'P 1'
#
loop_
_entity.id
_entity.type
_entity.pdbx_description
1 polymer ?
#
loop_
_entity_poly.entity_id
_entity_poly.type
_entity_poly.pdbx_seq_one_letter_code
_entity_poly.pdbx_strand_id
1 'polypeptide(L)'
;CSLEAIVLQVPKAIAQIREITANSSEFDNGYIFVAHSQGGPISRAVVEEMDDHKVKRYISMAGLQNGQFIGPDKVEVSIANDGPFLASLVPETMFNYSAYGPEDYYGKMQKDYVIYTIENPDAQYTYSQFNVNRWPQFGSFSTANFFLPVYNNVNRCLPGDDQCIYDQHRRKANFLKLEEAHFFASPADERIMPWQSSIFGRYSEVDTIEEIETKYMNLTIVNMNDTLEYTSDTFGLKTLD
;
A
#
# COMPACT_ATOMS: atom_id res chain seq x y z
N CYS A 1 4.74 -14.98 4.39
CA CYS A 1 3.59 -14.05 4.42
C CYS A 1 2.50 -14.59 3.51
N SER A 2 1.24 -14.22 3.73
CA SER A 2 0.16 -14.57 2.80
C SER A 2 0.45 -13.94 1.43
N LEU A 3 0.10 -14.65 0.36
CA LEU A 3 0.10 -14.10 -0.99
C LEU A 3 -1.30 -13.64 -1.43
N GLU A 4 -2.35 -14.02 -0.69
CA GLU A 4 -3.75 -13.69 -1.00
C GLU A 4 -3.94 -12.17 -1.09
N ALA A 5 -4.85 -11.72 -1.96
CA ALA A 5 -5.22 -10.30 -2.06
C ALA A 5 -5.56 -9.69 -0.70
N ILE A 6 -4.95 -8.55 -0.37
CA ILE A 6 -5.09 -7.92 0.95
C ILE A 6 -6.50 -7.35 1.17
N VAL A 7 -7.22 -7.01 0.09
CA VAL A 7 -8.64 -6.62 0.15
C VAL A 7 -9.53 -7.72 0.77
N LEU A 8 -9.15 -9.00 0.63
CA LEU A 8 -9.85 -10.13 1.23
C LEU A 8 -9.36 -10.44 2.66
N GLN A 9 -8.16 -9.99 3.00
CA GLN A 9 -7.55 -10.22 4.33
C GLN A 9 -8.09 -9.25 5.39
N VAL A 10 -8.37 -7.98 5.04
CA VAL A 10 -8.88 -6.97 5.99
C VAL A 10 -10.17 -7.40 6.70
N PRO A 11 -11.26 -7.81 6.02
CA PRO A 11 -12.48 -8.22 6.71
C PRO A 11 -12.28 -9.46 7.59
N LYS A 12 -11.40 -10.40 7.17
CA LYS A 12 -11.03 -11.57 7.99
C LYS A 12 -10.29 -11.14 9.26
N ALA A 13 -9.36 -10.20 9.15
CA ALA A 13 -8.62 -9.65 10.28
C ALA A 13 -9.53 -8.90 11.26
N ILE A 14 -10.47 -8.09 10.76
CA ILE A 14 -11.50 -7.41 11.59
C ILE A 14 -12.31 -8.45 12.37
N ALA A 15 -12.82 -9.48 11.70
CA ALA A 15 -13.63 -10.52 12.35
C ALA A 15 -12.83 -11.23 13.46
N GLN A 16 -11.58 -11.60 13.18
CA GLN A 16 -10.71 -12.26 14.14
C GLN A 16 -10.37 -11.35 15.34
N ILE A 17 -10.10 -10.07 15.12
CA ILE A 17 -9.81 -9.12 16.21
C ILE A 17 -11.05 -8.91 17.08
N ARG A 18 -12.23 -8.73 16.48
CA ARG A 18 -13.49 -8.62 17.24
C ARG A 18 -13.74 -9.86 18.09
N GLU A 19 -13.54 -11.05 17.54
CA GLU A 19 -13.67 -12.31 18.28
C GLU A 19 -12.69 -12.39 19.47
N ILE A 20 -11.42 -12.05 19.26
CA ILE A 20 -10.41 -12.06 20.33
C ILE A 20 -10.77 -11.07 21.44
N THR A 21 -11.07 -9.83 21.07
CA THR A 21 -11.34 -8.74 22.03
C THR A 21 -12.65 -8.92 22.78
N ALA A 22 -13.68 -9.52 22.17
CA ALA A 22 -14.96 -9.78 22.85
C ALA A 22 -14.87 -10.87 23.93
N ASN A 23 -13.86 -11.75 23.85
CA ASN A 23 -13.70 -12.90 24.72
C ASN A 23 -12.65 -12.72 25.82
N SER A 24 -12.08 -11.51 25.98
CA SER A 24 -10.97 -11.26 26.88
C SER A 24 -11.02 -9.83 27.44
N SER A 25 -11.17 -9.71 28.76
CA SER A 25 -11.24 -8.42 29.45
C SER A 25 -9.89 -7.69 29.48
N GLU A 26 -8.78 -8.36 29.16
CA GLU A 26 -7.48 -7.72 28.97
C GLU A 26 -7.51 -6.63 27.89
N PHE A 27 -8.43 -6.71 26.93
CA PHE A 27 -8.61 -5.73 25.85
C PHE A 27 -9.60 -4.61 26.18
N ASP A 28 -10.24 -4.60 27.36
CA ASP A 28 -11.30 -3.66 27.69
C ASP A 28 -10.85 -2.20 27.68
N ASN A 29 -9.61 -1.97 28.12
CA ASN A 29 -8.97 -0.65 28.18
C ASN A 29 -8.16 -0.32 26.90
N GLY A 30 -8.26 -1.15 25.87
CA GLY A 30 -7.55 -1.01 24.62
C GLY A 30 -6.21 -1.75 24.56
N TYR A 31 -5.58 -1.70 23.39
CA TYR A 31 -4.42 -2.55 23.08
C TYR A 31 -3.45 -1.90 22.09
N ILE A 32 -2.26 -2.48 21.99
CA ILE A 32 -1.24 -2.12 21.00
C ILE A 32 -1.43 -3.04 19.79
N PHE A 33 -1.47 -2.46 18.60
CA PHE A 33 -1.51 -3.23 17.36
C PHE A 33 -0.15 -3.15 16.67
N VAL A 34 0.57 -4.28 16.65
CA VAL A 34 1.89 -4.40 16.01
C VAL A 34 1.76 -5.16 14.69
N ALA A 35 2.35 -4.63 13.64
CA ALA A 35 2.36 -5.27 12.33
C ALA A 35 3.69 -5.11 11.60
N HIS A 36 4.00 -6.05 10.71
CA HIS A 36 5.26 -6.10 9.98
C HIS A 36 5.04 -6.30 8.48
N SER A 37 5.85 -5.65 7.63
CA SER A 37 5.83 -5.86 6.17
C SER A 37 4.44 -5.61 5.57
N GLN A 38 3.91 -6.55 4.78
CA GLN A 38 2.55 -6.51 4.25
C GLN A 38 1.48 -6.38 5.35
N GLY A 39 1.76 -6.82 6.57
CA GLY A 39 0.86 -6.62 7.72
C GLY A 39 0.64 -5.14 8.06
N GLY A 40 1.57 -4.25 7.70
CA GLY A 40 1.43 -2.79 7.88
C GLY A 40 0.15 -2.25 7.25
N PRO A 41 0.02 -2.23 5.91
CA PRO A 41 -1.21 -1.75 5.26
C PRO A 41 -2.46 -2.51 5.69
N ILE A 42 -2.39 -3.82 5.95
CA ILE A 42 -3.55 -4.61 6.42
C ILE A 42 -4.03 -4.11 7.79
N SER A 43 -3.12 -3.98 8.76
CA SER A 43 -3.48 -3.53 10.11
C SER A 43 -3.94 -2.07 10.15
N ARG A 44 -3.36 -1.20 9.31
CA ARG A 44 -3.84 0.17 9.15
C ARG A 44 -5.26 0.19 8.58
N ALA A 45 -5.52 -0.58 7.53
CA ALA A 45 -6.86 -0.72 6.97
C ALA A 45 -7.87 -1.26 8.00
N VAL A 46 -7.48 -2.22 8.86
CA VAL A 46 -8.33 -2.67 9.97
C VAL A 46 -8.68 -1.51 10.90
N VAL A 47 -7.71 -0.69 11.31
CA VAL A 47 -7.95 0.49 12.15
C VAL A 47 -8.89 1.47 11.44
N GLU A 48 -8.65 1.76 10.17
CA GLU A 48 -9.46 2.69 9.38
C GLU A 48 -10.89 2.16 9.17
N GLU A 49 -11.10 0.86 9.03
CA GLU A 49 -12.43 0.28 8.81
C GLU A 49 -13.25 0.09 10.09
N MET A 50 -12.59 -0.19 11.22
CA MET A 50 -13.24 -0.68 12.44
C MET A 50 -13.53 0.47 13.41
N ASP A 51 -14.70 1.09 13.33
CA ASP A 51 -15.06 2.23 14.18
C ASP A 51 -15.12 1.93 15.68
N ASP A 52 -15.29 0.66 16.05
CA ASP A 52 -15.28 0.16 17.42
C ASP A 52 -13.88 -0.29 17.89
N HIS A 53 -12.81 -0.04 17.12
CA HIS A 53 -11.47 -0.45 17.55
C HIS A 53 -11.04 0.21 18.87
N LYS A 54 -10.35 -0.55 19.71
CA LYS A 54 -9.72 -0.04 20.95
C LYS A 54 -8.19 0.06 20.83
N VAL A 55 -7.65 0.11 19.62
CA VAL A 55 -6.22 0.33 19.40
C VAL A 55 -5.82 1.68 19.99
N LYS A 56 -4.86 1.68 20.91
CA LYS A 56 -4.29 2.89 21.53
C LYS A 56 -3.02 3.32 20.81
N ARG A 57 -2.11 2.37 20.60
CA ARG A 57 -0.87 2.58 19.87
C ARG A 57 -0.81 1.64 18.69
N TYR A 58 -0.54 2.20 17.52
CA TYR A 58 -0.26 1.43 16.32
C TYR A 58 1.24 1.42 16.07
N ILE A 59 1.81 0.23 15.83
CA ILE A 59 3.24 0.05 15.53
C ILE A 59 3.36 -0.70 14.21
N SER A 60 3.89 -0.02 13.20
CA SER A 60 4.21 -0.62 11.90
C SER A 60 5.72 -0.74 11.72
N MET A 61 6.20 -1.96 11.53
CA MET A 61 7.61 -2.27 11.33
C MET A 61 7.86 -2.65 9.88
N ALA A 62 8.60 -1.82 9.16
CA ALA A 62 8.83 -1.99 7.73
C ALA A 62 7.51 -2.23 6.98
N GLY A 63 6.48 -1.43 7.22
CA GLY A 63 5.16 -1.63 6.61
C GLY A 63 5.12 -1.19 5.14
N LEU A 64 4.36 -1.84 4.28
CA LEU A 64 4.11 -1.31 2.92
C LEU A 64 3.07 -0.17 2.93
N GLN A 65 3.28 0.87 3.76
CA GLN A 65 2.25 1.86 4.08
C GLN A 65 1.80 2.68 2.87
N ASN A 66 2.75 3.08 2.02
CA ASN A 66 2.46 3.72 0.73
C ASN A 66 2.84 2.82 -0.46
N GLY A 67 2.81 1.49 -0.26
CA GLY A 67 3.00 0.49 -1.30
C GLY A 67 4.43 0.25 -1.78
N GLN A 68 4.56 -0.44 -2.91
CA GLN A 68 5.81 -0.91 -3.51
C GLN A 68 5.86 -0.45 -4.97
N PHE A 69 7.03 0.01 -5.40
CA PHE A 69 7.36 0.17 -6.81
C PHE A 69 8.87 -0.06 -6.99
N ILE A 70 9.27 -0.82 -7.99
CA ILE A 70 10.70 -1.00 -8.28
C ILE A 70 11.13 0.21 -9.08
N GLY A 71 11.84 1.15 -8.44
CA GLY A 71 12.34 2.36 -9.06
C GLY A 71 13.87 2.35 -9.23
N PRO A 72 14.43 3.45 -9.77
CA PRO A 72 15.81 3.47 -10.28
C PRO A 72 16.90 3.31 -9.22
N ASP A 73 16.65 3.67 -7.96
CA ASP A 73 17.64 3.56 -6.87
C ASP A 73 17.88 2.13 -6.38
N LYS A 74 16.98 1.19 -6.71
CA LYS A 74 17.07 -0.21 -6.29
C LYS A 74 16.85 -1.21 -7.43
N VAL A 75 16.75 -0.76 -8.67
CA VAL A 75 16.51 -1.63 -9.85
C VAL A 75 17.55 -2.75 -9.97
N GLU A 76 18.81 -2.47 -9.68
CA GLU A 76 19.89 -3.46 -9.73
C GLU A 76 19.73 -4.58 -8.70
N VAL A 77 19.20 -4.26 -7.51
CA VAL A 77 18.85 -5.26 -6.50
C VAL A 77 17.75 -6.17 -7.05
N SER A 78 16.78 -5.59 -7.74
CA SER A 78 15.68 -6.34 -8.34
C SER A 78 16.14 -7.25 -9.48
N ILE A 79 17.01 -6.76 -10.37
CA ILE A 79 17.61 -7.54 -11.45
C ILE A 79 18.43 -8.71 -10.88
N ALA A 80 19.25 -8.44 -9.86
CA ALA A 80 20.15 -9.44 -9.29
C ALA A 80 19.43 -10.51 -8.45
N ASN A 81 18.38 -10.13 -7.72
CA ASN A 81 17.80 -10.96 -6.65
C ASN A 81 16.33 -11.33 -6.85
N ASP A 82 15.58 -10.59 -7.68
CA ASP A 82 14.12 -10.60 -7.58
C ASP A 82 13.37 -11.20 -8.76
N GLY A 83 13.98 -11.59 -9.87
CA GLY A 83 13.27 -12.38 -10.89
C GLY A 83 12.53 -13.60 -10.28
N PRO A 84 13.22 -14.46 -9.50
CA PRO A 84 12.59 -15.55 -8.77
C PRO A 84 11.66 -15.11 -7.63
N PHE A 85 11.97 -14.01 -6.95
CA PHE A 85 11.14 -13.52 -5.83
C PHE A 85 9.81 -12.95 -6.34
N LEU A 86 9.81 -12.08 -7.34
CA LEU A 86 8.61 -11.53 -7.98
C LEU A 86 7.76 -12.64 -8.57
N ALA A 87 8.38 -13.62 -9.25
CA ALA A 87 7.71 -14.82 -9.74
C ALA A 87 7.11 -15.70 -8.63
N SER A 88 7.59 -15.58 -7.38
CA SER A 88 6.98 -16.23 -6.21
C SER A 88 5.78 -15.45 -5.65
N LEU A 89 5.66 -14.15 -5.95
CA LEU A 89 4.57 -13.29 -5.49
C LEU A 89 3.35 -13.37 -6.41
N VAL A 90 3.57 -13.46 -7.72
CA VAL A 90 2.52 -13.60 -8.74
C VAL A 90 2.93 -14.72 -9.70
N PRO A 91 2.06 -15.71 -9.95
CA PRO A 91 2.40 -16.82 -10.83
C PRO A 91 2.52 -16.39 -12.29
N GLU A 92 3.33 -17.12 -13.04
CA GLU A 92 3.58 -16.91 -14.48
C GLU A 92 2.29 -16.89 -15.31
N THR A 93 1.27 -17.65 -14.90
CA THR A 93 -0.05 -17.68 -15.56
C THR A 93 -0.80 -16.35 -15.52
N MET A 94 -0.40 -15.44 -14.63
CA MET A 94 -0.94 -14.07 -14.59
C MET A 94 0.07 -13.05 -15.08
N PHE A 95 1.31 -13.08 -14.57
CA PHE A 95 2.34 -12.17 -15.02
C PHE A 95 3.68 -12.88 -15.13
N ASN A 96 4.19 -13.01 -16.37
CA ASN A 96 5.41 -13.74 -16.64
C ASN A 96 6.66 -12.86 -16.46
N TYR A 97 7.17 -12.76 -15.22
CA TYR A 97 8.41 -12.05 -14.95
C TYR A 97 9.63 -12.61 -15.70
N SER A 98 9.62 -13.91 -16.05
CA SER A 98 10.72 -14.57 -16.76
C SER A 98 10.81 -14.15 -18.24
N ALA A 99 9.79 -13.47 -18.77
CA ALA A 99 9.80 -12.93 -20.13
C ALA A 99 10.63 -11.65 -20.28
N TYR A 100 11.12 -11.09 -19.17
CA TYR A 100 11.82 -9.80 -19.12
C TYR A 100 13.32 -9.98 -18.89
N GLY A 101 14.13 -9.34 -19.73
CA GLY A 101 15.58 -9.25 -19.58
C GLY A 101 15.99 -8.14 -18.58
N PRO A 102 17.26 -8.08 -18.14
CA PRO A 102 17.75 -7.05 -17.23
C PRO A 102 17.42 -5.61 -17.65
N GLU A 103 17.55 -5.31 -18.93
CA GLU A 103 17.21 -4.02 -19.54
C GLU A 103 15.73 -3.64 -19.39
N ASP A 104 14.82 -4.62 -19.35
CA ASP A 104 13.39 -4.35 -19.25
C ASP A 104 12.98 -3.91 -17.83
N TYR A 105 13.81 -4.15 -16.82
CA TYR A 105 13.57 -3.69 -15.45
C TYR A 105 13.76 -2.17 -15.30
N TYR A 106 14.25 -1.49 -16.33
CA TYR A 106 14.37 -0.04 -16.38
C TYR A 106 13.07 0.64 -16.85
N GLY A 107 11.92 0.13 -16.37
CA GLY A 107 10.61 0.75 -16.50
C GLY A 107 9.63 0.00 -17.40
N LYS A 108 10.09 -0.81 -18.35
CA LYS A 108 9.21 -1.58 -19.24
C LYS A 108 8.39 -2.62 -18.47
N MET A 109 9.04 -3.45 -17.66
CA MET A 109 8.36 -4.48 -16.86
C MET A 109 7.36 -3.85 -15.88
N GLN A 110 7.75 -2.73 -15.24
CA GLN A 110 6.89 -1.99 -14.31
C GLN A 110 5.66 -1.43 -15.04
N LYS A 111 5.84 -0.84 -16.22
CA LYS A 111 4.74 -0.34 -17.05
C LYS A 111 3.81 -1.48 -17.45
N ASP A 112 4.35 -2.59 -17.93
CA ASP A 112 3.56 -3.74 -18.36
C ASP A 112 2.78 -4.36 -17.19
N TYR A 113 3.37 -4.42 -15.99
CA TYR A 113 2.67 -4.89 -14.77
C TYR A 113 1.49 -3.98 -14.41
N VAL A 114 1.66 -2.66 -14.55
CA VAL A 114 0.58 -1.68 -14.34
C VAL A 114 -0.52 -1.85 -15.37
N ILE A 115 -0.18 -1.96 -16.65
CA ILE A 115 -1.14 -2.19 -17.73
C ILE A 115 -1.91 -3.48 -17.47
N TYR A 116 -1.21 -4.57 -17.16
CA TYR A 116 -1.85 -5.85 -16.82
C TYR A 116 -2.84 -5.70 -15.67
N THR A 117 -2.45 -5.01 -14.60
CA THR A 117 -3.32 -4.77 -13.43
C THR A 117 -4.59 -4.01 -13.79
N ILE A 118 -4.48 -3.01 -14.67
CA ILE A 118 -5.61 -2.18 -15.13
C ILE A 118 -6.53 -2.98 -16.07
N GLU A 119 -5.96 -3.75 -16.99
CA GLU A 119 -6.71 -4.54 -17.98
C GLU A 119 -7.34 -5.81 -17.38
N ASN A 120 -6.81 -6.29 -16.25
CA ASN A 120 -7.27 -7.48 -15.54
C ASN A 120 -7.62 -7.14 -14.08
N PRO A 121 -8.67 -6.32 -13.83
CA PRO A 121 -9.00 -5.85 -12.49
C PRO A 121 -9.25 -6.98 -11.48
N ASP A 122 -9.76 -8.13 -11.93
CA ASP A 122 -9.99 -9.31 -11.09
C ASP A 122 -8.70 -9.88 -10.47
N ALA A 123 -7.53 -9.61 -11.06
CA ALA A 123 -6.23 -10.00 -10.49
C ALA A 123 -5.99 -9.37 -9.11
N GLN A 124 -6.63 -8.24 -8.81
CA GLN A 124 -6.54 -7.59 -7.50
C GLN A 124 -7.31 -8.34 -6.40
N TYR A 125 -8.09 -9.37 -6.74
CA TYR A 125 -8.71 -10.30 -5.78
C TYR A 125 -7.96 -11.62 -5.63
N THR A 126 -6.85 -11.81 -6.35
CA THR A 126 -6.08 -13.06 -6.31
C THR A 126 -4.81 -12.90 -5.47
N TYR A 127 -3.92 -11.97 -5.83
CA TYR A 127 -2.62 -11.80 -5.17
C TYR A 127 -2.41 -10.39 -4.62
N SER A 128 -1.87 -10.33 -3.41
CA SER A 128 -1.54 -9.10 -2.67
C SER A 128 -0.63 -8.13 -3.43
N GLN A 129 0.25 -8.63 -4.30
CA GLN A 129 1.19 -7.80 -5.05
C GLN A 129 0.48 -6.76 -5.92
N PHE A 130 -0.68 -7.09 -6.49
CA PHE A 130 -1.47 -6.15 -7.28
C PHE A 130 -2.06 -5.02 -6.43
N ASN A 131 -2.39 -5.31 -5.16
CA ASN A 131 -2.95 -4.33 -4.25
C ASN A 131 -1.89 -3.38 -3.67
N VAL A 132 -0.68 -3.88 -3.40
CA VAL A 132 0.41 -3.08 -2.81
C VAL A 132 1.25 -2.35 -3.86
N ASN A 133 0.99 -2.53 -5.15
CA ASN A 133 1.74 -1.81 -6.19
C ASN A 133 1.35 -0.32 -6.23
N ARG A 134 2.32 0.57 -6.00
CA ARG A 134 2.17 2.03 -5.98
C ARG A 134 2.81 2.64 -7.22
N TRP A 135 2.17 2.53 -8.36
CA TRP A 135 2.78 3.04 -9.59
C TRP A 135 2.77 4.58 -9.69
N PRO A 136 3.71 5.20 -10.44
CA PRO A 136 3.91 6.65 -10.48
C PRO A 136 2.81 7.47 -11.15
N GLN A 137 2.02 6.91 -12.06
CA GLN A 137 0.96 7.66 -12.74
C GLN A 137 -0.27 7.74 -11.82
N PHE A 138 -0.40 8.86 -11.10
CA PHE A 138 -1.37 9.02 -10.01
C PHE A 138 -2.82 8.85 -10.46
N GLY A 139 -3.19 9.37 -11.64
CA GLY A 139 -4.57 9.30 -12.14
C GLY A 139 -5.09 7.87 -12.22
N SER A 140 -4.38 7.01 -12.94
CA SER A 140 -4.70 5.58 -13.07
C SER A 140 -4.52 4.83 -11.76
N PHE A 141 -3.50 5.16 -10.96
CA PHE A 141 -3.31 4.57 -9.62
C PHE A 141 -4.51 4.80 -8.73
N SER A 142 -4.94 6.05 -8.58
CA SER A 142 -6.05 6.45 -7.71
C SER A 142 -7.41 5.84 -8.11
N THR A 143 -7.56 5.43 -9.37
CA THR A 143 -8.80 4.87 -9.89
C THR A 143 -8.79 3.35 -10.02
N ALA A 144 -7.64 2.74 -10.32
CA ALA A 144 -7.58 1.32 -10.67
C ALA A 144 -7.06 0.45 -9.53
N ASN A 145 -6.25 0.96 -8.59
CA ASN A 145 -5.82 0.16 -7.44
C ASN A 145 -6.94 0.10 -6.39
N PHE A 146 -7.34 -1.10 -5.99
CA PHE A 146 -8.50 -1.34 -5.10
C PHE A 146 -8.19 -1.21 -3.61
N PHE A 147 -6.92 -0.99 -3.24
CA PHE A 147 -6.51 -0.97 -1.85
C PHE A 147 -5.83 0.33 -1.45
N LEU A 148 -4.65 0.62 -2.00
CA LEU A 148 -3.84 1.73 -1.49
C LEU A 148 -4.54 3.09 -1.63
N PRO A 149 -5.18 3.45 -2.76
CA PRO A 149 -5.93 4.70 -2.86
C PRO A 149 -7.10 4.80 -1.89
N VAL A 150 -7.75 3.68 -1.58
CA VAL A 150 -8.91 3.62 -0.67
C VAL A 150 -8.46 3.96 0.74
N TYR A 151 -7.42 3.27 1.22
CA TYR A 151 -6.90 3.45 2.58
C TYR A 151 -6.02 4.68 2.72
N ASN A 152 -5.42 5.19 1.65
CA ASN A 152 -4.81 6.52 1.65
C ASN A 152 -5.85 7.63 1.48
N ASN A 153 -7.14 7.32 1.35
CA ASN A 153 -8.21 8.29 1.10
C ASN A 153 -7.92 9.25 -0.08
N VAL A 154 -7.27 8.75 -1.14
CA VAL A 154 -7.01 9.48 -2.39
C VAL A 154 -7.79 8.92 -3.58
N ASN A 155 -8.61 7.88 -3.34
CA ASN A 155 -9.53 7.34 -4.35
C ASN A 155 -10.58 8.40 -4.75
N ARG A 156 -11.00 8.38 -6.01
CA ARG A 156 -12.00 9.32 -6.51
C ARG A 156 -13.42 8.86 -6.16
N CYS A 157 -14.18 9.68 -5.44
CA CYS A 157 -15.63 9.51 -5.32
C CYS A 157 -16.34 10.14 -6.53
N LEU A 158 -17.25 9.41 -7.16
CA LEU A 158 -18.04 9.93 -8.27
C LEU A 158 -19.10 10.93 -7.78
N PRO A 159 -19.53 11.89 -8.61
CA PRO A 159 -20.64 12.78 -8.23
C PRO A 159 -21.89 11.98 -7.85
N GLY A 160 -22.40 12.19 -6.63
CA GLY A 160 -23.55 11.48 -6.07
C GLY A 160 -23.22 10.17 -5.33
N ASP A 161 -21.94 9.81 -5.20
CA ASP A 161 -21.51 8.68 -4.38
C ASP A 161 -21.30 9.11 -2.92
N ASP A 162 -22.42 9.34 -2.24
CA ASP A 162 -22.44 9.77 -0.83
C ASP A 162 -21.80 8.72 0.10
N GLN A 163 -21.87 7.44 -0.28
CA GLN A 163 -21.25 6.34 0.48
C GLN A 163 -19.72 6.42 0.41
N CYS A 164 -19.14 6.66 -0.75
CA CYS A 164 -17.69 6.84 -0.89
C CYS A 164 -17.18 8.01 -0.04
N ILE A 165 -17.89 9.14 -0.05
CA ILE A 165 -17.54 10.34 0.74
C ILE A 165 -17.64 10.01 2.24
N TYR A 166 -18.74 9.37 2.66
CA TYR A 166 -18.92 8.92 4.03
C TYR A 166 -17.78 7.99 4.47
N ASP A 167 -17.39 7.03 3.64
CA ASP A 167 -16.33 6.08 3.96
C ASP A 167 -14.96 6.73 4.08
N GLN A 168 -14.65 7.74 3.24
CA GLN A 168 -13.42 8.52 3.40
C GLN A 168 -13.40 9.24 4.76
N HIS A 169 -14.50 9.89 5.15
CA HIS A 169 -14.61 10.54 6.45
C HIS A 169 -14.52 9.54 7.61
N ARG A 170 -15.18 8.38 7.50
CA ARG A 170 -15.14 7.32 8.50
C ARG A 170 -13.73 6.77 8.69
N ARG A 171 -13.01 6.46 7.61
CA ARG A 171 -11.62 5.96 7.70
C ARG A 171 -10.70 6.93 8.42
N LYS A 172 -10.77 8.22 8.06
CA LYS A 172 -10.01 9.27 8.75
C LYS A 172 -10.41 9.38 10.23
N ALA A 173 -11.70 9.42 10.51
CA ALA A 173 -12.21 9.54 11.88
C ALA A 173 -11.81 8.35 12.75
N ASN A 174 -11.74 7.15 12.17
CA ASN A 174 -11.30 5.95 12.86
C ASN A 174 -9.79 5.98 13.12
N PHE A 175 -8.96 6.26 12.09
CA PHE A 175 -7.51 6.38 12.28
C PHE A 175 -7.14 7.38 13.38
N LEU A 176 -7.85 8.51 13.46
CA LEU A 176 -7.65 9.54 14.49
C LEU A 176 -8.09 9.16 15.91
N LYS A 177 -8.63 7.95 16.13
CA LYS A 177 -8.85 7.41 17.48
C LYS A 177 -7.57 6.87 18.11
N LEU A 178 -6.51 6.66 17.33
CA LEU A 178 -5.20 6.29 17.84
C LEU A 178 -4.66 7.41 18.74
N GLU A 179 -4.01 7.04 19.84
CA GLU A 179 -3.24 7.98 20.65
C GLU A 179 -1.88 8.23 20.03
N GLU A 180 -1.27 7.19 19.45
CA GLU A 180 0.03 7.24 18.79
C GLU A 180 0.09 6.25 17.62
N ALA A 181 0.79 6.63 16.54
CA ALA A 181 1.15 5.73 15.45
C ALA A 181 2.66 5.80 15.19
N HIS A 182 3.35 4.69 15.33
CA HIS A 182 4.80 4.57 15.18
C HIS A 182 5.15 3.78 13.94
N PHE A 183 5.89 4.40 13.03
CA PHE A 183 6.30 3.82 11.75
C PHE A 183 7.81 3.66 11.72
N PHE A 184 8.28 2.41 11.66
CA PHE A 184 9.70 2.08 11.65
C PHE A 184 10.14 1.68 10.26
N ALA A 185 11.21 2.29 9.77
CA ALA A 185 11.79 2.05 8.46
C ALA A 185 13.32 2.10 8.53
N SER A 186 14.00 1.54 7.54
CA SER A 186 15.46 1.57 7.46
C SER A 186 15.93 1.69 6.01
N PRO A 187 16.94 2.51 5.69
CA PRO A 187 17.59 2.50 4.39
C PRO A 187 18.33 1.19 4.07
N ALA A 188 18.55 0.34 5.09
CA ALA A 188 19.11 -1.00 4.93
C ALA A 188 18.03 -2.05 4.57
N ASP A 189 16.75 -1.67 4.47
CA ASP A 189 15.73 -2.55 3.91
C ASP A 189 15.93 -2.68 2.39
N GLU A 190 16.18 -3.90 1.94
CA GLU A 190 16.38 -4.25 0.53
C GLU A 190 15.17 -4.96 -0.08
N ARG A 191 14.03 -5.00 0.63
CA ARG A 191 12.78 -5.62 0.17
C ARG A 191 11.73 -4.57 -0.16
N ILE A 192 11.53 -3.59 0.72
CA ILE A 192 10.59 -2.50 0.48
C ILE A 192 11.27 -1.43 -0.36
N MET A 193 10.69 -1.14 -1.51
CA MET A 193 11.20 -0.21 -2.50
C MET A 193 10.07 0.77 -2.87
N PRO A 194 10.22 2.07 -2.57
CA PRO A 194 11.32 2.64 -1.78
C PRO A 194 11.12 2.31 -0.28
N TRP A 195 12.19 2.15 0.50
CA TRP A 195 12.08 1.84 1.93
C TRP A 195 11.29 2.91 2.70
N GLN A 196 11.33 4.15 2.21
CA GLN A 196 10.55 5.29 2.70
C GLN A 196 9.04 5.06 2.63
N SER A 197 8.56 4.12 1.81
CA SER A 197 7.16 3.70 1.82
C SER A 197 6.69 3.25 3.20
N SER A 198 7.59 2.71 4.02
CA SER A 198 7.29 2.36 5.43
C SER A 198 6.95 3.55 6.32
N ILE A 199 7.35 4.75 5.90
CA ILE A 199 7.04 6.03 6.52
C ILE A 199 6.36 6.95 5.51
N PHE A 200 5.49 6.38 4.67
CA PHE A 200 4.63 7.07 3.69
C PHE A 200 5.31 7.86 2.56
N GLY A 201 6.63 7.76 2.39
CA GLY A 201 7.30 8.24 1.18
C GLY A 201 6.95 7.40 -0.05
N ARG A 202 7.25 7.91 -1.24
CA ARG A 202 7.00 7.22 -2.53
C ARG A 202 7.93 7.74 -3.62
N TYR A 203 7.93 7.12 -4.80
CA TYR A 203 8.53 7.77 -5.99
C TYR A 203 7.68 8.95 -6.46
N SER A 204 8.30 9.89 -7.16
CA SER A 204 7.67 11.01 -7.86
C SER A 204 6.66 10.50 -8.88
N GLU A 205 5.71 11.36 -9.24
CA GLU A 205 4.66 11.01 -10.18
C GLU A 205 5.09 11.30 -11.63
N VAL A 206 4.40 10.66 -12.58
CA VAL A 206 4.52 10.91 -14.01
C VAL A 206 3.15 11.22 -14.61
N ASP A 207 3.11 11.89 -15.77
CA ASP A 207 1.86 12.38 -16.32
C ASP A 207 1.06 11.27 -17.02
N THR A 208 1.75 10.33 -17.68
CA THR A 208 1.14 9.23 -18.45
C THR A 208 1.75 7.88 -18.10
N ILE A 209 1.02 6.79 -18.37
CA ILE A 209 1.53 5.43 -18.11
C ILE A 209 2.80 5.15 -18.93
N GLU A 210 2.92 5.72 -20.13
CA GLU A 210 4.11 5.58 -20.97
C GLU A 210 5.36 6.22 -20.35
N GLU A 211 5.17 7.25 -19.52
CA GLU A 211 6.26 7.89 -18.80
C GLU A 211 6.81 7.04 -17.64
N ILE A 212 6.12 5.99 -17.23
CA ILE A 212 6.68 5.00 -16.28
C ILE A 212 7.94 4.36 -16.87
N GLU A 213 7.95 4.11 -18.18
CA GLU A 213 9.13 3.59 -18.90
C GLU A 213 10.03 4.72 -19.36
N THR A 214 9.50 5.68 -20.12
CA THR A 214 10.34 6.70 -20.79
C THR A 214 10.98 7.72 -19.84
N LYS A 215 10.42 7.91 -18.63
CA LYS A 215 10.99 8.76 -17.56
C LYS A 215 11.42 7.96 -16.34
N TYR A 216 11.57 6.64 -16.44
CA TYR A 216 11.90 5.76 -15.30
C TYR A 216 13.10 6.26 -14.48
N MET A 217 14.20 6.61 -15.16
CA MET A 217 15.43 7.08 -14.52
C MET A 217 15.32 8.48 -13.89
N ASN A 218 14.24 9.21 -14.18
CA ASN A 218 13.99 10.53 -13.58
C ASN A 218 13.15 10.43 -12.30
N LEU A 219 12.67 9.24 -11.92
CA LEU A 219 11.90 9.06 -10.71
C LEU A 219 12.77 9.34 -9.48
N THR A 220 12.30 10.23 -8.60
CA THR A 220 12.96 10.59 -7.34
C THR A 220 12.08 10.22 -6.15
N ILE A 221 12.67 10.05 -4.97
CA ILE A 221 11.89 9.86 -3.74
C ILE A 221 11.25 11.17 -3.29
N VAL A 222 9.96 11.11 -3.00
CA VAL A 222 9.17 12.16 -2.35
C VAL A 222 8.95 11.75 -0.90
N ASN A 223 9.33 12.62 0.03
CA ASN A 223 9.15 12.40 1.46
C ASN A 223 7.67 12.54 1.84
N MET A 224 7.27 11.92 2.96
CA MET A 224 5.91 11.98 3.50
C MET A 224 5.33 13.40 3.50
N ASN A 225 6.09 14.38 3.99
CA ASN A 225 5.60 15.75 4.18
C ASN A 225 5.20 16.46 2.87
N ASP A 226 5.69 15.96 1.74
CA ASP A 226 5.45 16.50 0.40
C ASP A 226 4.42 15.68 -0.40
N THR A 227 3.88 14.60 0.18
CA THR A 227 2.85 13.79 -0.49
C THR A 227 1.46 14.43 -0.37
N LEU A 228 0.56 14.06 -1.29
CA LEU A 228 -0.84 14.50 -1.24
C LEU A 228 -1.51 14.03 0.07
N GLU A 229 -1.23 12.79 0.46
CA GLU A 229 -1.75 12.15 1.65
C GLU A 229 -1.50 12.97 2.92
N TYR A 230 -0.27 13.48 3.10
CA TYR A 230 0.10 14.30 4.25
C TYR A 230 -0.38 15.75 4.10
N THR A 231 -0.09 16.38 2.95
CA THR A 231 -0.39 17.81 2.75
C THR A 231 -1.89 18.13 2.82
N SER A 232 -2.73 17.20 2.34
CA SER A 232 -4.20 17.29 2.41
C SER A 232 -4.79 16.56 3.63
N ASP A 233 -3.94 15.92 4.44
CA ASP A 233 -4.32 15.16 5.64
C ASP A 233 -5.47 14.16 5.36
N THR A 234 -5.33 13.37 4.30
CA THR A 234 -6.46 12.62 3.70
C THR A 234 -7.04 11.57 4.63
N PHE A 235 -6.22 10.97 5.49
CA PHE A 235 -6.63 9.99 6.49
C PHE A 235 -6.20 10.34 7.92
N GLY A 236 -5.69 11.55 8.16
CA GLY A 236 -5.32 12.01 9.50
C GLY A 236 -3.83 11.89 9.86
N LEU A 237 -2.96 11.55 8.90
CA LEU A 237 -1.52 11.41 9.12
C LEU A 237 -0.87 12.68 9.66
N LYS A 238 -1.23 13.85 9.10
CA LYS A 238 -0.68 15.15 9.54
C LYS A 238 -1.30 15.63 10.84
N THR A 239 -2.56 15.25 11.11
CA THR A 239 -3.21 15.57 12.37
C THR A 239 -2.60 14.79 13.56
N LEU A 240 -2.06 13.60 13.31
CA LEU A 240 -1.46 12.73 14.33
C LEU A 240 0.05 12.96 14.55
N ASP A 241 0.70 13.71 13.66
CA ASP A 241 2.13 14.09 13.71
C ASP A 241 2.35 15.36 14.58
#